data_AF-A0A2D4KQI1-F1
#
_entry.id   AF-A0A2D4KQI1-F1
#
_cell.length_a   1.000
_cell.length_b   1.000
_cell.length_c   1.000
_cell.angle_alpha   90.00
_cell.angle_beta   90.00
_cell.angle_gamma   90.00
#
_symmetry.space_group_name_H-M   'P 1'
#
loop_
_entity.id
_entity.type
_entity.pdbx_description
1 polymer ?
#
loop_
_entity_poly.entity_id
_entity_poly.type
_entity_poly.pdbx_seq_one_letter_code
_entity_poly.pdbx_strand_id
1 'polypeptide(L)'
;IKVPPPVDPAELLVILERFEQYRRVVSALRLEMKEEIQFKSYDHRHGETAKLRKKAEDEEHQCLMAWNDAENKRLLERRLERLQKEELLEKARKLQSDQHRVTFQEEFLKKKEAEVLQLQEESQNFITLENLDQRIEECLNQTQNYNFAIDKDGRIVKRTAMP
;
A
#
# COMPACT_ATOMS: atom_id res chain seq x y z
N ILE A 1 -60.81 -34.77 -49.16
CA ILE A 1 -59.82 -34.76 -50.27
C ILE A 1 -59.84 -33.35 -50.88
N LYS A 2 -58.71 -32.63 -50.93
CA LYS A 2 -58.67 -31.31 -51.61
C LYS A 2 -58.69 -31.56 -53.11
N VAL A 3 -59.68 -31.01 -53.80
CA VAL A 3 -59.80 -31.09 -55.26
C VAL A 3 -59.10 -29.87 -55.85
N PRO A 4 -58.25 -30.03 -56.87
CA PRO A 4 -57.60 -28.88 -57.50
C PRO A 4 -58.64 -27.98 -58.20
N PRO A 5 -58.39 -26.66 -58.26
CA PRO A 5 -59.24 -25.76 -59.03
C PRO A 5 -59.18 -26.09 -60.53
N PRO A 6 -60.23 -25.75 -61.29
CA PRO A 6 -60.20 -25.88 -62.76
C PRO A 6 -59.11 -24.99 -63.35
N VAL A 7 -58.46 -25.46 -64.42
CA VAL A 7 -57.32 -24.78 -65.06
C VAL A 7 -57.61 -24.60 -66.55
N ASP A 8 -57.41 -23.38 -67.05
CA ASP A 8 -57.41 -23.09 -68.49
C ASP A 8 -56.02 -23.46 -69.08
N PRO A 9 -55.94 -24.42 -70.03
CA PRO A 9 -54.68 -24.84 -70.61
C PRO A 9 -53.94 -23.73 -71.37
N ALA A 10 -54.65 -22.79 -72.01
CA ALA A 10 -54.02 -21.71 -72.76
C ALA A 10 -53.35 -20.68 -71.83
N GLU A 11 -54.06 -20.28 -70.78
CA GLU A 11 -53.54 -19.38 -69.74
C GLU A 11 -52.36 -20.02 -68.99
N LEU A 12 -52.46 -21.30 -68.64
CA LEU A 12 -51.42 -22.01 -67.90
C LEU A 12 -50.08 -22.00 -68.65
N LEU A 13 -50.08 -22.23 -69.97
CA LEU A 13 -48.86 -22.21 -70.79
C LEU A 13 -48.18 -20.83 -70.74
N VAL A 14 -48.95 -19.76 -70.93
CA VAL A 14 -48.44 -18.39 -70.87
C VAL A 14 -47.90 -18.05 -69.47
N ILE A 15 -48.61 -18.48 -68.42
CA ILE A 15 -48.17 -18.28 -67.04
C ILE A 15 -46.85 -19.00 -66.78
N LEU A 16 -46.73 -20.27 -67.17
CA LEU A 16 -45.51 -21.05 -66.97
C LEU A 16 -44.30 -20.41 -67.67
N GLU A 17 -44.46 -20.01 -68.93
CA GLU A 17 -43.40 -19.32 -69.68
C GLU A 17 -42.99 -18.00 -69.03
N ARG A 18 -43.95 -17.18 -68.61
CA ARG A 18 -43.67 -15.91 -67.92
C ARG A 18 -43.01 -16.12 -66.56
N PHE A 19 -43.44 -17.12 -65.80
CA PHE A 19 -42.81 -17.47 -64.53
C PHE A 19 -41.37 -17.95 -64.73
N GLU A 20 -41.10 -18.74 -65.77
CA GLU A 20 -39.74 -19.13 -66.11
C GLU A 20 -38.87 -17.92 -66.46
N GLN A 21 -39.35 -17.03 -67.32
CA GLN A 21 -38.65 -15.80 -67.69
C GLN A 21 -38.38 -14.92 -66.47
N TYR A 22 -39.39 -14.68 -65.63
CA TYR A 22 -39.25 -13.91 -64.40
C TYR A 22 -38.24 -14.54 -63.44
N ARG A 23 -38.31 -15.86 -63.21
CA ARG A 23 -37.37 -16.56 -62.33
C ARG A 23 -35.95 -16.49 -62.86
N ARG A 24 -35.73 -16.57 -64.16
CA ARG A 24 -34.40 -16.39 -64.77
C ARG A 24 -33.84 -15.00 -64.49
N VAL A 25 -34.63 -13.95 -64.75
CA VAL A 25 -34.21 -12.55 -64.52
C VAL A 25 -33.92 -12.27 -63.04
N VAL A 26 -34.83 -12.66 -62.15
CA VAL A 26 -34.64 -12.42 -60.70
C VAL A 26 -33.50 -13.25 -60.12
N SER A 27 -33.27 -14.45 -60.64
CA SER A 27 -32.13 -15.27 -60.21
C SER A 27 -30.80 -14.65 -60.64
N ALA A 28 -30.73 -14.08 -61.85
CA ALA A 28 -29.56 -13.34 -62.31
C ALA A 28 -29.31 -12.09 -61.46
N LEU A 29 -30.33 -11.27 -61.22
CA LEU A 29 -30.23 -10.09 -60.34
C LEU A 29 -29.76 -10.44 -58.93
N ARG A 30 -30.25 -11.56 -58.37
CA ARG A 30 -29.81 -12.02 -57.05
C ARG A 30 -28.33 -12.43 -57.04
N LEU A 31 -27.82 -12.97 -58.14
CA LEU A 31 -26.42 -13.35 -58.24
C LEU A 31 -25.52 -12.11 -58.22
N GLU A 32 -25.83 -11.12 -59.06
CA GLU A 32 -25.12 -9.82 -59.09
C GLU A 32 -25.09 -9.16 -57.72
N MET A 33 -26.24 -9.09 -57.04
CA MET A 33 -26.31 -8.52 -55.68
C MET A 33 -25.46 -9.32 -54.67
N LYS A 34 -25.41 -10.65 -54.78
CA LYS A 34 -24.57 -11.48 -53.92
C LYS A 34 -23.09 -11.21 -54.15
N GLU A 35 -22.67 -11.10 -55.40
CA GLU A 35 -21.29 -10.79 -55.76
C GLU A 35 -20.87 -9.41 -55.25
N GLU A 36 -21.73 -8.41 -55.39
CA GLU A 36 -21.47 -7.06 -54.88
C GLU A 36 -21.33 -7.06 -53.34
N ILE A 37 -22.21 -7.77 -52.63
CA ILE A 37 -22.12 -7.90 -51.17
C ILE A 37 -20.81 -8.60 -50.78
N GLN A 38 -20.45 -9.69 -51.48
CA GLN A 38 -19.20 -10.40 -51.22
C GLN A 38 -17.99 -9.50 -51.44
N PHE A 39 -17.94 -8.78 -52.56
CA PHE A 39 -16.88 -7.84 -52.86
C PHE A 39 -16.75 -6.75 -51.80
N LYS A 40 -17.85 -6.09 -51.41
CA LYS A 40 -17.85 -5.07 -50.36
C LYS A 40 -17.39 -5.63 -49.01
N SER A 41 -17.81 -6.85 -48.67
CA SER A 41 -17.39 -7.50 -47.43
C SER A 41 -15.89 -7.82 -47.42
N TYR A 42 -15.35 -8.21 -48.57
CA TYR A 42 -13.93 -8.48 -48.75
C TYR A 42 -13.12 -7.19 -48.71
N ASP A 43 -13.52 -6.17 -49.47
CA ASP A 43 -12.84 -4.87 -49.51
C ASP A 43 -12.87 -4.15 -48.14
N HIS A 44 -13.97 -4.29 -47.39
CA HIS A 44 -14.02 -3.76 -46.03
C HIS A 44 -13.02 -4.41 -45.07
N ARG A 45 -12.73 -5.72 -45.24
CA ARG A 45 -11.82 -6.47 -44.35
C ARG A 45 -10.38 -6.47 -44.83
N HIS A 46 -10.19 -6.52 -46.14
CA HIS A 46 -8.93 -6.81 -46.81
C HIS A 46 -8.60 -5.83 -47.93
N GLY A 47 -9.47 -4.84 -48.17
CA GLY A 47 -9.21 -3.76 -49.10
C GLY A 47 -8.07 -2.86 -48.62
N GLU A 48 -7.58 -2.06 -49.55
CA GLU A 48 -6.44 -1.18 -49.31
C GLU A 48 -6.74 -0.13 -48.23
N THR A 49 -7.97 0.38 -48.18
CA THR A 49 -8.40 1.34 -47.15
C THR A 49 -8.36 0.73 -45.75
N ALA A 50 -8.76 -0.54 -45.59
CA ALA A 50 -8.72 -1.25 -44.32
C ALA A 50 -7.28 -1.50 -43.86
N LYS A 51 -6.39 -1.88 -44.78
CA LYS A 51 -4.96 -2.05 -44.49
C LYS A 51 -4.30 -0.74 -44.06
N LEU A 52 -4.58 0.36 -44.75
CA LEU A 52 -4.04 1.67 -44.43
C LEU A 52 -4.51 2.16 -43.05
N ARG A 53 -5.79 1.98 -42.71
CA ARG A 53 -6.33 2.30 -41.38
C ARG A 53 -5.63 1.51 -40.29
N LYS A 54 -5.55 0.19 -40.47
CA LYS A 54 -4.87 -0.68 -39.50
C LYS A 54 -3.41 -0.24 -39.29
N LYS A 55 -2.70 0.07 -40.37
CA LYS A 55 -1.32 0.55 -40.29
C LYS A 55 -1.22 1.88 -39.51
N ALA A 56 -2.13 2.81 -39.78
CA ALA A 56 -2.18 4.08 -39.05
C ALA A 56 -2.49 3.88 -37.55
N GLU A 57 -3.44 2.98 -37.22
CA GLU A 57 -3.76 2.61 -35.83
C GLU A 57 -2.55 1.99 -35.12
N ASP A 58 -1.82 1.09 -35.79
CA ASP A 58 -0.60 0.46 -35.26
C ASP A 58 0.52 1.50 -35.04
N GLU A 59 0.68 2.47 -35.96
CA GLU A 59 1.65 3.57 -35.84
C GLU A 59 1.28 4.52 -34.68
N GLU A 60 0.02 4.92 -34.57
CA GLU A 60 -0.49 5.74 -33.46
C GLU A 60 -0.27 5.04 -32.11
N HIS A 61 -0.58 3.75 -32.04
CA HIS A 61 -0.36 2.95 -30.84
C HIS A 61 1.13 2.94 -30.44
N GLN A 62 2.05 2.75 -31.40
CA GLN A 62 3.48 2.81 -31.13
C GLN A 62 3.93 4.18 -30.60
N CYS A 63 3.42 5.27 -31.17
CA CYS A 63 3.71 6.62 -30.68
C CYS A 63 3.22 6.82 -29.24
N LEU A 64 2.01 6.36 -28.91
CA LEU A 64 1.45 6.45 -27.57
C LEU A 64 2.24 5.62 -26.55
N MET A 65 2.69 4.41 -26.93
CA MET A 65 3.54 3.58 -26.08
C MET A 65 4.88 4.26 -25.81
N ALA A 66 5.53 4.81 -26.84
CA ALA A 66 6.79 5.53 -26.67
C ALA A 66 6.64 6.76 -25.75
N TRP A 67 5.54 7.48 -25.86
CA TRP A 67 5.23 8.60 -24.97
C TRP A 67 5.01 8.15 -23.52
N ASN A 68 4.28 7.05 -23.32
CA ASN A 68 4.08 6.47 -21.99
C ASN A 68 5.41 6.06 -21.34
N ASP A 69 6.30 5.42 -22.10
CA ASP A 69 7.62 5.02 -21.63
C ASP A 69 8.49 6.23 -21.26
N ALA A 70 8.44 7.31 -22.03
CA ALA A 70 9.15 8.55 -21.73
C ALA A 70 8.65 9.19 -20.43
N GLU A 71 7.34 9.23 -20.23
CA GLU A 71 6.74 9.76 -19.00
C GLU A 71 7.06 8.87 -17.79
N ASN A 72 7.03 7.54 -17.95
CA ASN A 72 7.43 6.60 -16.90
C ASN A 72 8.89 6.80 -16.48
N LYS A 73 9.80 7.03 -17.43
CA LYS A 73 11.21 7.34 -17.13
C LYS A 73 11.34 8.63 -16.32
N ARG A 74 10.63 9.70 -16.72
CA ARG A 74 10.60 10.97 -15.98
C ARG A 74 10.11 10.80 -14.54
N LEU A 75 9.06 9.99 -14.34
CA LEU A 75 8.52 9.70 -13.02
C LEU A 75 9.46 8.83 -12.17
N LEU A 76 10.18 7.91 -12.80
CA LEU A 76 11.19 7.09 -12.13
C LEU A 76 12.33 7.94 -11.59
N GLU A 77 12.86 8.87 -12.39
CA GLU A 77 13.92 9.80 -11.95
C GLU A 77 13.47 10.61 -10.72
N ARG A 78 12.27 11.19 -10.77
CA ARG A 78 11.70 11.92 -9.61
C ARG A 78 11.53 11.03 -8.37
N ARG A 79 11.15 9.75 -8.57
CA ARG A 79 11.03 8.79 -7.47
C ARG A 79 12.39 8.51 -6.84
N LEU A 80 13.42 8.32 -7.65
CA LEU A 80 14.79 8.08 -7.17
C LEU A 80 15.33 9.27 -6.38
N GLU A 81 15.14 10.49 -6.88
CA GLU A 81 15.52 11.71 -6.14
C GLU A 81 14.82 11.82 -4.79
N ARG A 82 13.53 11.49 -4.73
CA ARG A 82 12.76 11.49 -3.48
C ARG A 82 13.30 10.44 -2.50
N LEU A 83 13.54 9.22 -2.98
CA LEU A 83 14.07 8.13 -2.14
C LEU A 83 15.45 8.47 -1.58
N GLN A 84 16.34 9.08 -2.38
CA GLN A 84 17.64 9.53 -1.90
C GLN A 84 17.52 10.57 -0.78
N LYS A 85 16.59 11.54 -0.92
CA LYS A 85 16.32 12.53 0.13
C LYS A 85 15.76 11.88 1.40
N GLU A 86 14.82 10.95 1.25
CA GLU A 86 14.25 10.19 2.37
C GLU A 86 15.32 9.37 3.09
N GLU A 87 16.21 8.69 2.35
CA GLU A 87 17.30 7.91 2.93
C GLU A 87 18.27 8.78 3.73
N LEU A 88 18.63 9.97 3.22
CA LEU A 88 19.49 10.92 3.94
C LEU A 88 18.83 11.42 5.23
N LEU A 89 17.53 11.75 5.17
CA LEU A 89 16.77 12.18 6.34
C LEU A 89 16.65 11.06 7.38
N GLU A 90 16.43 9.82 6.94
CA GLU A 90 16.35 8.68 7.84
C GLU A 90 17.70 8.38 8.50
N LYS A 91 18.80 8.46 7.75
CA LYS A 91 20.16 8.35 8.30
C LYS A 91 20.44 9.42 9.36
N ALA A 92 20.07 10.67 9.09
CA ALA A 92 20.21 11.76 10.06
C ALA A 92 19.37 11.52 11.33
N ARG A 93 18.12 11.07 11.17
CA ARG A 93 17.24 10.73 12.31
C ARG A 93 17.79 9.58 13.14
N LYS A 94 18.32 8.53 12.50
CA LYS A 94 18.96 7.39 13.19
C LYS A 94 20.16 7.85 14.00
N LEU A 95 21.05 8.65 13.41
CA LEU A 95 22.20 9.20 14.10
C LEU A 95 21.79 10.03 15.33
N GLN A 96 20.78 10.88 15.20
CA GLN A 96 20.26 11.68 16.31
C GLN A 96 19.66 10.77 17.41
N SER A 97 18.88 9.77 17.03
CA SER A 97 18.30 8.81 17.98
C SER A 97 19.37 8.01 18.71
N ASP A 98 20.43 7.59 18.00
CA ASP A 98 21.55 6.87 18.61
C ASP A 98 22.32 7.76 19.58
N GLN A 99 22.58 9.03 19.24
CA GLN A 99 23.18 10.00 20.15
C GLN A 99 22.34 10.16 21.42
N HIS A 100 21.03 10.37 21.30
CA HIS A 100 20.14 10.48 22.46
C HIS A 100 20.13 9.21 23.31
N ARG A 101 20.20 8.03 22.69
CA ARG A 101 20.25 6.76 23.40
C ARG A 101 21.55 6.61 24.18
N VAL A 102 22.68 6.99 23.59
CA VAL A 102 23.99 6.97 24.26
C VAL A 102 23.98 7.93 25.45
N THR A 103 23.55 9.19 25.26
CA THR A 103 23.51 10.17 26.36
C THR A 103 22.60 9.70 27.50
N PHE A 104 21.43 9.14 27.17
CA PHE A 104 20.52 8.59 28.17
C PHE A 104 21.15 7.41 28.94
N GLN A 105 21.84 6.50 28.25
CA GLN A 105 22.53 5.38 28.88
C GLN A 105 23.66 5.86 29.78
N GLU A 106 24.45 6.85 29.38
CA GLU A 106 25.51 7.43 30.19
C GLU A 106 24.95 8.08 31.48
N GLU A 107 23.88 8.87 31.37
CA GLU A 107 23.22 9.47 32.53
C GLU A 107 22.63 8.40 33.47
N PHE A 108 22.04 7.35 32.90
CA PHE A 108 21.50 6.24 33.68
C PHE A 108 22.60 5.46 34.41
N LEU A 109 23.71 5.17 33.73
CA LEU A 109 24.87 4.49 34.34
C LEU A 109 25.45 5.33 35.48
N LYS A 110 25.65 6.63 35.28
CA LYS A 110 26.13 7.53 36.35
C LYS A 110 25.23 7.53 37.58
N LYS A 111 23.91 7.54 37.39
CA LYS A 111 22.95 7.44 38.51
C LYS A 111 23.09 6.11 39.24
N LYS A 112 23.21 5.00 38.50
CA LYS A 112 23.38 3.67 39.09
C LYS A 112 24.72 3.50 39.81
N GLU A 113 25.79 4.05 39.27
CA GLU A 113 27.09 4.10 39.95
C GLU A 113 26.99 4.86 41.28
N ALA A 114 26.31 6.01 41.30
CA ALA A 114 26.10 6.76 42.54
C ALA A 114 25.27 5.98 43.57
N GLU A 115 24.20 5.30 43.13
CA GLU A 115 23.41 4.41 44.00
C GLU A 115 24.26 3.26 44.58
N VAL A 116 25.12 2.65 43.77
CA VAL A 116 26.01 1.57 44.24
C VAL A 116 27.04 2.08 45.24
N LEU A 117 27.64 3.25 45.01
CA LEU A 117 28.57 3.88 45.95
C LEU A 117 27.88 4.20 47.28
N GLN A 118 26.67 4.77 47.23
CA GLN A 118 25.88 5.03 48.44
C GLN A 118 25.59 3.73 49.21
N LEU A 119 25.20 2.65 48.51
CA LEU A 119 24.99 1.35 49.15
C LEU A 119 26.28 0.75 49.72
N GLN A 120 27.44 0.98 49.09
CA GLN A 120 28.73 0.55 49.65
C GLN A 120 29.03 1.26 50.96
N GLU A 121 28.80 2.57 51.04
CA GLU A 121 28.95 3.33 52.29
C GLU A 121 27.96 2.87 53.37
N GLU A 122 26.68 2.69 53.01
CA GLU A 122 25.65 2.20 53.94
C GLU A 122 25.93 0.76 54.41
N SER A 123 26.54 -0.07 53.55
CA SER A 123 26.85 -1.47 53.88
C SER A 123 27.87 -1.63 55.00
N GLN A 124 28.73 -0.63 55.21
CA GLN A 124 29.67 -0.62 56.34
C GLN A 124 28.93 -0.54 57.68
N ASN A 125 27.71 0.00 57.70
CA ASN A 125 26.88 0.12 58.90
C ASN A 125 26.01 -1.12 59.15
N PHE A 126 26.09 -2.16 58.32
CA PHE A 126 25.29 -3.37 58.49
C PHE A 126 25.75 -4.21 59.68
N ILE A 127 24.78 -4.90 60.29
CA ILE A 127 25.04 -5.82 61.38
C ILE A 127 25.55 -7.13 60.80
N THR A 128 26.77 -7.50 61.15
CA THR A 128 27.43 -8.77 60.83
C THR A 128 27.49 -9.65 62.09
N LEU A 129 27.83 -10.93 61.93
CA LEU A 129 27.96 -11.84 63.08
C LEU A 129 29.00 -11.37 64.11
N GLU A 130 30.00 -10.60 63.67
CA GLU A 130 31.10 -10.12 64.49
C GLU A 130 30.74 -8.88 65.31
N ASN A 131 29.88 -8.00 64.79
CA ASN A 131 29.48 -6.75 65.46
C ASN A 131 28.11 -6.83 66.16
N LEU A 132 27.49 -8.03 66.18
CA LEU A 132 26.13 -8.27 66.65
C LEU A 132 25.93 -7.85 68.12
N ASP A 133 26.75 -8.38 69.02
CA ASP A 133 26.59 -8.15 70.47
C ASP A 133 26.78 -6.67 70.84
N GLN A 134 27.76 -6.01 70.19
CA GLN A 134 28.03 -4.58 70.38
C GLN A 134 26.84 -3.72 69.94
N ARG A 135 26.24 -4.02 68.78
CA ARG A 135 25.07 -3.28 68.28
C ARG A 135 23.83 -3.50 69.13
N ILE A 136 23.65 -4.69 69.73
CA ILE A 136 22.55 -4.95 70.67
C ILE A 136 22.67 -4.06 71.91
N GLU A 137 23.87 -3.96 72.51
CA GLU A 137 24.10 -3.09 73.67
C GLU A 137 23.89 -1.61 73.32
N GLU A 138 24.42 -1.14 72.19
CA GLU A 138 24.21 0.24 71.72
C GLU A 138 22.72 0.58 71.54
N CYS A 139 21.94 -0.32 70.92
CA CYS A 139 20.51 -0.12 70.73
C CYS A 139 19.70 -0.14 72.03
N LEU A 140 20.12 -0.90 73.04
CA LEU A 140 19.49 -0.88 74.36
C LEU A 140 19.79 0.43 75.12
N ASN A 141 20.97 1.01 74.88
CA ASN A 141 21.41 2.25 75.51
C ASN A 141 20.89 3.52 74.81
N GLN A 142 20.57 3.45 73.51
CA GLN A 142 20.13 4.60 72.72
C GLN A 142 18.75 4.37 72.09
N THR A 143 17.73 5.08 72.60
CA THR A 143 16.37 5.04 72.03
C THR A 143 16.22 6.03 70.87
N GLN A 144 15.80 5.58 69.69
CA GLN A 144 15.39 6.47 68.59
C GLN A 144 13.87 6.71 68.60
N ASN A 145 13.47 7.98 68.45
CA ASN A 145 12.06 8.39 68.40
C ASN A 145 11.73 8.94 67.01
N TYR A 146 10.86 8.24 66.28
CA TYR A 146 10.37 8.65 64.96
C TYR A 146 9.08 9.49 65.00
N ASN A 147 8.55 9.83 66.19
CA ASN A 147 7.33 10.62 66.31
C ASN A 147 7.56 12.08 65.91
N PHE A 148 6.82 12.55 64.91
CA PHE A 148 6.77 13.96 64.52
C PHE A 148 5.32 14.37 64.21
N ALA A 149 5.01 15.65 64.40
CA ALA A 149 3.74 16.24 64.00
C ALA A 149 3.93 17.12 62.76
N ILE A 150 2.85 17.34 61.99
CA ILE A 150 2.84 18.24 60.84
C ILE A 150 1.75 19.29 61.06
N ASP A 151 2.08 20.56 60.90
CA ASP A 151 1.12 21.67 61.01
C ASP A 151 0.28 21.82 59.73
N LYS A 152 -0.77 22.64 59.79
CA LYS A 152 -1.63 22.97 58.63
C LYS A 152 -0.86 23.58 57.46
N ASP A 153 0.28 24.22 57.73
CA ASP A 153 1.20 24.79 56.73
C ASP A 153 2.24 23.78 56.21
N GLY A 154 2.15 22.50 56.60
CA GLY A 154 3.08 21.44 56.16
C GLY A 154 4.43 21.43 56.87
N ARG A 155 4.60 22.21 57.95
CA ARG A 155 5.84 22.26 58.73
C ARG A 155 5.95 21.07 59.68
N ILE A 156 7.11 20.42 59.71
CA ILE A 156 7.39 19.27 60.59
C ILE A 156 7.85 19.78 61.96
N VAL A 157 7.12 19.44 63.01
CA VAL A 157 7.49 19.71 64.41
C VAL A 157 7.89 18.40 65.07
N LYS A 158 9.19 18.23 65.32
CA LYS A 158 9.73 17.10 66.08
C LYS A 158 9.78 17.47 67.56
N ARG A 159 9.23 16.64 68.44
CA ARG A 159 9.47 16.77 69.88
C ARG A 159 10.82 16.13 70.18
N THR A 160 11.86 16.94 70.38
CA THR A 160 13.13 16.45 70.93
C THR A 160 12.85 16.01 72.38
N ALA A 161 12.87 14.70 72.64
CA ALA A 161 12.93 14.21 74.00
C ALA A 161 14.36 14.44 74.53
N MET A 162 14.47 15.06 75.70
CA MET A 162 15.72 15.26 76.46
C MET A 162 15.70 14.32 77.68
N PRO A 163 16.88 14.07 78.26
CA PRO A 163 17.96 13.19 77.77
C PRO A 163 17.62 11.70 77.93
#